data_AF-A0A3M1N7C5-F1
#
_entry.id   AF-A0A3M1N7C5-F1
#
_cell.length_a   1.000
_cell.length_b   1.000
_cell.length_c   1.000
_cell.angle_alpha   90.00
_cell.angle_beta   90.00
_cell.angle_gamma   90.00
#
_symmetry.space_group_name_H-M   'P 1'
#
loop_
_entity.id
_entity.type
_entity.pdbx_description
1 polymer ?
#
loop_
_entity_poly.entity_id
_entity_poly.type
_entity_poly.pdbx_seq_one_letter_code
_entity_poly.pdbx_strand_id
1 'polypeptide(L)'
;MLTSRPFWDGIGGLAYAFAKADQNISPEEMRAFAEKIEKSFRHIPTNFPGRAEAILQLFYTLDYPPEKAYAEALQNLSTVKEEVRNYRFDILDVFRTVIGADGLLHPKEEEFLRRLDADLARISE
;
A
#
# COMPACT_ATOMS: atom_id res chain seq x y z
N MET A 1 -13.18 13.04 -4.83
CA MET A 1 -12.34 13.72 -3.83
C MET A 1 -10.88 13.52 -4.20
N LEU A 2 -10.01 14.52 -4.12
CA LEU A 2 -8.58 14.34 -4.47
C LEU A 2 -7.81 13.75 -3.28
N THR A 3 -7.07 12.66 -3.50
CA THR A 3 -6.17 12.08 -2.49
C THR A 3 -4.91 12.91 -2.29
N SER A 4 -4.41 12.97 -1.07
CA SER A 4 -3.25 13.76 -0.65
C SER A 4 -1.96 12.95 -0.56
N ARG A 5 -0.83 13.62 -0.33
CA ARG A 5 0.48 12.96 -0.17
C ARG A 5 0.51 11.94 0.99
N PRO A 6 0.02 12.24 2.21
CA PRO A 6 -0.02 11.25 3.29
C PRO A 6 -0.77 9.96 2.93
N PHE A 7 -1.82 10.04 2.11
CA PHE A 7 -2.50 8.87 1.59
C PHE A 7 -1.53 8.00 0.77
N TRP A 8 -0.84 8.59 -0.21
CA TRP A 8 0.11 7.87 -1.07
C TRP A 8 1.35 7.37 -0.32
N ASP A 9 1.84 8.14 0.67
CA ASP A 9 2.92 7.69 1.55
C ASP A 9 2.47 6.47 2.38
N GLY A 10 1.21 6.44 2.81
CA GLY A 10 0.58 5.28 3.42
C GLY A 10 0.50 4.07 2.50
N ILE A 11 0.00 4.26 1.27
CA ILE A 11 -0.04 3.18 0.25
C ILE A 11 1.35 2.62 -0.03
N GLY A 12 2.35 3.49 -0.20
CA GLY A 12 3.73 3.07 -0.45
C GLY A 12 4.35 2.33 0.73
N GLY A 13 4.08 2.75 1.97
CA GLY A 13 4.52 2.05 3.17
C GLY A 13 3.88 0.67 3.33
N LEU A 14 2.59 0.52 3.03
CA LEU A 14 1.90 -0.78 3.00
C LEU A 14 2.48 -1.69 1.92
N ALA A 15 2.73 -1.13 0.74
CA ALA A 15 3.33 -1.84 -0.39
C ALA A 15 4.73 -2.37 -0.03
N TYR A 16 5.55 -1.53 0.60
CA TYR A 16 6.86 -1.92 1.10
C TYR A 16 6.78 -3.00 2.15
N ALA A 17 5.91 -2.83 3.15
CA ALA A 17 5.73 -3.80 4.24
C ALA A 17 5.36 -5.17 3.70
N PHE A 18 4.46 -5.22 2.71
CA PHE A 18 4.10 -6.45 2.03
C PHE A 18 5.30 -7.06 1.29
N ALA A 19 5.93 -6.29 0.41
CA ALA A 19 7.04 -6.76 -0.42
C ALA A 19 8.23 -7.28 0.41
N LYS A 20 8.54 -6.64 1.55
CA LYS A 20 9.62 -7.05 2.45
C LYS A 20 9.25 -8.22 3.38
N ALA A 21 7.97 -8.52 3.57
CA ALA A 21 7.54 -9.64 4.42
C ALA A 21 8.03 -11.00 3.89
N ASP A 22 8.28 -11.11 2.58
CA ASP A 22 8.79 -12.33 1.96
C ASP A 22 10.34 -12.42 1.91
N GLN A 23 11.04 -11.42 2.48
CA GLN A 23 12.51 -11.29 2.63
C GLN A 23 13.37 -11.36 1.36
N ASN A 24 12.86 -11.87 0.23
CA ASN A 24 13.61 -12.21 -0.98
C ASN A 24 13.24 -11.39 -2.23
N ILE A 25 12.52 -10.28 -2.10
CA ILE A 25 12.17 -9.46 -3.26
C ILE A 25 13.40 -8.70 -3.80
N SER A 26 13.69 -8.86 -5.09
CA SER A 26 14.74 -8.13 -5.79
C SER A 26 14.35 -6.66 -6.04
N PRO A 27 15.31 -5.75 -6.27
CA PRO A 27 15.01 -4.35 -6.61
C PRO A 27 14.14 -4.19 -7.87
N GLU A 28 14.27 -5.10 -8.83
CA GLU A 28 13.48 -5.11 -10.07
C GLU A 28 12.02 -5.50 -9.79
N GLU A 29 11.80 -6.51 -8.94
CA GLU A 29 10.47 -6.91 -8.50
C GLU A 29 9.82 -5.83 -7.64
N MET A 30 10.57 -5.16 -6.77
CA MET A 30 10.08 -4.00 -6.01
C MET A 30 9.58 -2.89 -6.94
N ARG A 31 10.36 -2.57 -7.99
CA ARG A 31 9.97 -1.56 -8.97
C ARG A 31 8.72 -1.99 -9.75
N ALA A 32 8.69 -3.23 -10.23
CA ALA A 32 7.52 -3.78 -10.94
C ALA A 32 6.27 -3.75 -10.05
N PHE A 33 6.42 -4.07 -8.76
CA PHE A 33 5.36 -4.05 -7.76
C PHE A 33 4.81 -2.63 -7.54
N ALA A 34 5.70 -1.65 -7.33
CA ALA A 34 5.32 -0.25 -7.17
C ALA A 34 4.65 0.32 -8.43
N GLU A 35 5.16 0.01 -9.63
CA GLU A 35 4.53 0.41 -10.90
C GLU A 35 3.15 -0.23 -11.08
N LYS A 36 2.99 -1.49 -10.65
CA LYS A 36 1.70 -2.19 -10.71
C LYS A 36 0.68 -1.57 -9.75
N ILE A 37 1.09 -1.28 -8.52
CA ILE A 37 0.27 -0.56 -7.54
C ILE A 37 -0.16 0.81 -8.08
N GLU A 38 0.77 1.59 -8.63
CA GLU A 38 0.45 2.88 -9.24
C GLU A 38 -0.60 2.75 -10.33
N LYS A 39 -0.39 1.81 -11.27
CA LYS A 39 -1.31 1.55 -12.39
C LYS A 39 -2.70 1.16 -11.88
N SER A 40 -2.76 0.30 -10.87
CA SER A 40 -3.99 -0.15 -10.24
C SER A 40 -4.73 0.95 -9.50
N PHE A 41 -4.05 2.02 -9.09
CA PHE A 41 -4.67 3.19 -8.44
C PHE A 41 -4.86 4.40 -9.36
N ARG A 42 -4.60 4.30 -10.67
CA ARG A 42 -4.73 5.44 -11.61
C ARG A 42 -6.13 6.03 -11.69
N HIS A 43 -7.16 5.25 -11.38
CA HIS A 43 -8.54 5.73 -11.35
C HIS A 43 -8.84 6.60 -10.13
N ILE A 44 -8.00 6.55 -9.09
CA ILE A 44 -8.14 7.41 -7.92
C ILE A 44 -7.59 8.80 -8.25
N PRO A 45 -8.43 9.84 -8.23
CA PRO A 45 -7.99 11.19 -8.55
C PRO A 45 -7.12 11.75 -7.41
N THR A 46 -6.01 12.37 -7.77
CA THR A 46 -4.99 12.87 -6.82
C THR A 46 -4.66 14.33 -7.07
N ASN A 47 -4.30 15.07 -6.01
CA ASN A 47 -3.65 16.39 -6.12
C ASN A 47 -2.11 16.29 -6.12
N PHE A 48 -1.58 15.08 -6.03
CA PHE A 48 -0.15 14.77 -5.96
C PHE A 48 0.30 13.99 -7.20
N PRO A 49 0.75 14.69 -8.27
CA PRO A 49 1.10 14.06 -9.54
C PRO A 49 2.32 13.12 -9.43
N GLY A 50 3.24 13.34 -8.49
CA GLY A 50 4.44 12.52 -8.25
C GLY A 50 4.22 11.30 -7.34
N ARG A 51 2.99 10.78 -7.25
CA ARG A 51 2.66 9.63 -6.38
C ARG A 51 3.45 8.37 -6.72
N ALA A 52 3.73 8.14 -7.99
CA ALA A 52 4.44 6.96 -8.47
C ALA A 52 5.88 6.96 -7.96
N GLU A 53 6.57 8.08 -8.15
CA GLU A 53 7.93 8.32 -7.71
C GLU A 53 8.00 8.30 -6.18
N ALA A 54 7.01 8.83 -5.47
CA ALA A 54 6.97 8.80 -4.01
C ALA A 54 6.85 7.37 -3.46
N ILE A 55 5.95 6.55 -4.02
CA ILE A 55 5.82 5.14 -3.65
C ILE A 55 7.15 4.43 -3.91
N LEU A 56 7.72 4.57 -5.11
CA LEU A 56 9.01 3.97 -5.45
C LEU A 56 10.13 4.42 -4.51
N GLN A 57 10.18 5.71 -4.20
CA GLN A 57 11.21 6.28 -3.31
C GLN A 57 11.17 5.62 -1.93
N LEU A 58 9.99 5.30 -1.40
CA LEU A 58 9.87 4.60 -0.12
C LEU A 58 10.58 3.25 -0.14
N PHE A 59 10.56 2.51 -1.24
CA PHE A 59 11.32 1.24 -1.34
C PHE A 59 12.83 1.40 -1.21
N TYR A 60 13.37 2.56 -1.59
CA TYR A 60 14.80 2.85 -1.49
C TYR A 60 15.18 3.55 -0.18
N THR A 61 14.26 4.31 0.41
CA THR A 61 14.54 5.09 1.64
C THR A 61 14.20 4.35 2.92
N LEU A 62 13.24 3.42 2.88
CA LEU A 62 12.91 2.60 4.02
C LEU A 62 13.94 1.48 4.13
N ASP A 63 14.74 1.51 5.19
CA ASP A 63 15.74 0.50 5.52
C ASP A 63 15.48 -0.06 6.92
N TYR A 64 14.27 -0.58 7.14
CA TYR A 64 13.85 -1.11 8.42
C TYR A 64 12.80 -2.24 8.23
N PRO A 65 12.46 -2.99 9.30
CA PRO A 65 11.57 -4.15 9.19
C PRO A 65 10.16 -3.83 8.67
N PRO A 66 9.50 -4.79 7.98
CA PRO A 66 8.18 -4.59 7.37
C PRO A 66 7.10 -4.20 8.40
N GLU A 67 7.21 -4.64 9.65
CA GLU A 67 6.26 -4.31 10.73
C GLU A 67 6.28 -2.82 11.06
N LYS A 68 7.46 -2.20 11.02
CA LYS A 68 7.62 -0.76 11.24
C LYS A 68 7.04 0.03 10.06
N ALA A 69 7.28 -0.43 8.83
CA ALA A 69 6.71 0.20 7.63
C ALA A 69 5.19 0.18 7.65
N TYR A 70 4.64 -0.96 8.06
CA TYR A 70 3.20 -1.12 8.21
C TYR A 70 2.62 -0.16 9.25
N ALA A 71 3.26 -0.03 10.42
CA ALA A 71 2.81 0.88 11.47
C ALA A 71 2.87 2.36 11.03
N GLU A 72 3.96 2.80 10.41
CA GLU A 72 4.08 4.17 9.89
C GLU A 72 3.08 4.44 8.76
N ALA A 73 2.83 3.45 7.91
CA ALA A 73 1.82 3.55 6.86
C ALA A 73 0.42 3.76 7.42
N LEU A 74 0.02 2.97 8.43
CA LEU A 74 -1.26 3.15 9.11
C LEU A 74 -1.34 4.51 9.81
N GLN A 75 -0.25 4.99 10.40
CA GLN A 75 -0.21 6.32 11.02
C GLN A 75 -0.47 7.42 9.99
N ASN A 76 0.16 7.35 8.81
CA ASN A 76 -0.09 8.30 7.72
C ASN A 76 -1.55 8.25 7.25
N LEU A 77 -2.09 7.04 7.02
CA LEU A 77 -3.50 6.86 6.63
C LEU A 77 -4.48 7.37 7.71
N SER A 78 -4.11 7.27 8.99
CA SER A 78 -4.91 7.78 10.10
C SER A 78 -5.05 9.30 10.11
N THR A 79 -4.12 10.03 9.46
CA THR A 79 -4.22 11.50 9.32
C THR A 79 -5.18 11.93 8.21
N VAL A 80 -5.58 11.00 7.34
CA VAL A 80 -6.42 11.24 6.15
C VAL A 80 -7.65 10.32 6.16
N LYS A 81 -8.31 10.23 7.31
CA LYS A 81 -9.43 9.29 7.55
C LYS A 81 -10.52 9.34 6.49
N GLU A 82 -10.91 10.54 6.03
CA GLU A 82 -11.94 10.68 4.99
C GLU A 82 -11.48 10.09 3.64
N GLU A 83 -10.19 10.20 3.30
CA GLU A 83 -9.60 9.56 2.12
C GLU A 83 -9.64 8.05 2.24
N VAL A 84 -9.28 7.53 3.41
CA VAL A 84 -9.36 6.10 3.71
C VAL A 84 -10.81 5.62 3.65
N ARG A 85 -11.76 6.34 4.24
CA ARG A 85 -13.19 5.97 4.22
C ARG A 85 -13.73 5.87 2.78
N ASN A 86 -13.36 6.83 1.93
CA ASN A 86 -13.84 6.86 0.54
C ASN A 86 -13.19 5.80 -0.34
N TYR A 87 -11.92 5.44 -0.08
CA TYR A 87 -11.14 4.54 -0.95
C TYR A 87 -10.75 3.22 -0.27
N ARG A 88 -11.28 2.87 0.90
CA ARG A 88 -10.92 1.64 1.64
C ARG A 88 -11.07 0.39 0.76
N PHE A 89 -12.19 0.28 0.06
CA PHE A 89 -12.45 -0.87 -0.80
C PHE A 89 -11.51 -0.90 -2.01
N ASP A 90 -11.20 0.25 -2.60
CA ASP A 90 -10.18 0.34 -3.65
C ASP A 90 -8.80 -0.10 -3.14
N ILE A 91 -8.40 0.33 -1.94
CA ILE A 91 -7.13 -0.10 -1.33
C ILE A 91 -7.09 -1.62 -1.22
N LEU A 92 -8.13 -2.22 -0.65
CA LEU A 92 -8.20 -3.67 -0.46
C LEU A 92 -8.22 -4.43 -1.78
N ASP A 93 -8.98 -3.95 -2.77
CA ASP A 93 -9.11 -4.59 -4.08
C ASP A 93 -7.80 -4.53 -4.86
N VAL A 94 -7.11 -3.38 -4.82
CA VAL A 94 -5.79 -3.23 -5.45
C VAL A 94 -4.77 -4.15 -4.80
N PHE A 95 -4.66 -4.16 -3.46
CA PHE A 95 -3.72 -5.06 -2.79
C PHE A 95 -4.05 -6.52 -3.09
N ARG A 96 -5.33 -6.92 -3.04
CA ARG A 96 -5.74 -8.30 -3.40
C ARG A 96 -5.36 -8.66 -4.84
N THR A 97 -5.61 -7.76 -5.79
CA THR A 97 -5.31 -7.98 -7.21
C THR A 97 -3.81 -8.03 -7.48
N VAL A 98 -3.05 -7.20 -6.78
CA VAL A 98 -1.59 -7.15 -6.95
C VAL A 98 -0.94 -8.40 -6.39
N ILE A 99 -1.36 -8.82 -5.20
CA ILE A 99 -0.90 -10.00 -4.47
C ILE A 99 -1.29 -11.29 -5.19
N GLY A 100 -2.58 -11.50 -5.47
CA GLY A 100 -3.09 -12.73 -6.08
C GLY A 100 -2.86 -12.87 -7.58
N ALA A 101 -1.92 -12.13 -8.16
CA ALA A 101 -1.72 -12.11 -9.61
C ALA A 101 -0.98 -13.32 -10.16
N ASP A 102 -0.32 -14.08 -9.30
CA ASP A 102 0.20 -15.41 -9.61
C ASP A 102 -0.88 -16.51 -9.54
N GLY A 103 -2.11 -16.15 -9.15
CA GLY A 103 -3.27 -17.03 -9.07
C GLY A 103 -3.35 -17.85 -7.79
N LEU A 104 -2.42 -17.70 -6.84
CA LEU A 104 -2.42 -18.44 -5.57
C LEU A 104 -2.11 -17.52 -4.40
N LEU A 105 -3.15 -17.10 -3.67
CA LEU A 105 -2.95 -16.36 -2.44
C LEU A 105 -2.36 -17.27 -1.35
N HIS A 106 -1.17 -16.96 -0.87
CA HIS A 106 -0.54 -17.71 0.22
C HIS A 106 -1.15 -17.35 1.58
N PRO A 107 -1.15 -18.26 2.59
CA PRO A 107 -1.75 -17.99 3.90
C PRO A 107 -1.23 -16.73 4.60
N LYS A 108 0.04 -16.37 4.39
CA LYS A 108 0.63 -15.14 4.96
C LYS A 108 0.06 -13.88 4.31
N GLU A 109 -0.22 -13.93 3.01
CA GLU A 109 -0.77 -12.80 2.26
C GLU A 109 -2.26 -12.62 2.57
N GLU A 110 -2.97 -13.73 2.76
CA GLU A 110 -4.35 -13.71 3.25
C GLU A 110 -4.44 -13.07 4.64
N GLU A 111 -3.54 -13.44 5.55
CA GLU A 111 -3.45 -12.83 6.86
C GLU A 111 -3.11 -11.33 6.78
N PHE A 112 -2.21 -10.93 5.87
CA PHE A 112 -1.91 -9.53 5.63
C PHE A 112 -3.15 -8.75 5.17
N LEU A 113 -3.89 -9.26 4.18
CA LEU A 113 -5.11 -8.63 3.68
C LEU A 113 -6.19 -8.53 4.75
N ARG A 114 -6.37 -9.60 5.55
CA ARG A 114 -7.32 -9.63 6.66
C ARG A 114 -7.00 -8.59 7.72
N ARG A 115 -5.72 -8.48 8.09
CA ARG A 115 -5.24 -7.46 9.03
C ARG A 115 -5.43 -6.05 8.47
N LEU A 116 -5.07 -5.84 7.21
CA LEU A 116 -5.25 -4.56 6.53
C LEU A 116 -6.71 -4.13 6.51
N ASP A 117 -7.64 -5.04 6.21
CA ASP A 117 -9.07 -4.73 6.22
C ASP A 117 -9.54 -4.24 7.61
N ALA A 118 -9.17 -4.97 8.67
CA ALA A 118 -9.53 -4.59 10.04
C ALA A 118 -8.93 -3.23 10.46
N ASP A 119 -7.70 -2.94 10.06
CA ASP A 119 -7.02 -1.69 10.39
C ASP A 119 -7.58 -0.51 9.59
N LEU A 120 -7.88 -0.68 8.30
CA LEU A 120 -8.55 0.35 7.48
C LEU A 120 -9.98 0.62 7.96
N ALA A 121 -10.72 -0.43 8.38
CA ALA A 121 -12.04 -0.28 8.97
C ALA A 121 -11.99 0.65 10.17
N ARG A 122 -11.07 0.41 11.11
CA ARG A 122 -10.87 1.21 12.32
C ARG A 122 -10.47 2.66 12.03
N ILE A 123 -9.71 2.90 10.96
CA ILE A 123 -9.34 4.26 10.54
C ILE A 123 -10.55 5.00 9.96
N SER A 124 -11.42 4.27 9.25
CA SER A 124 -12.59 4.82 8.56
C SER A 124 -13.81 5.06 9.46
N GLU A 125 -13.82 4.52 10.68
CA GLU A 125 -14.78 4.85 11.75
C GLU A 125 -14.57 6.27 12.28
#